data_AF-A0A940FPU0-F1
#
_entry.id   AF-A0A940FPU0-F1
#
_cell.length_a   1.000
_cell.length_b   1.000
_cell.length_c   1.000
_cell.angle_alpha   90.00
_cell.angle_beta   90.00
_cell.angle_gamma   90.00
#
_symmetry.space_group_name_H-M   'P 1'
#
loop_
_entity.id
_entity.type
_entity.pdbx_description
1 polymer ?
#
loop_
_entity_poly.entity_id
_entity_poly.type
_entity_poly.pdbx_seq_one_letter_code
_entity_poly.pdbx_strand_id
1 'polypeptide(L)'
;MVDSSGYTDEQGFLEIKFFDTDLHNVDRSENISLDYNLTANATDVAGETHKANAKLKLSTQSVVVRIPSLTTIDLADLKPLVISAKDNNDVPVLKSLQVKLYKLSNSSNTTGNDVISYADQWIYSPEQLEQWFPNNRFLKEQGGSKEELVFETEINTADFEKFRWPADKLMPNTYKIVVSSLDDGLIDGENSRTFTIFDSRSAELPGGENSFFYLQANYLQVGDTIRLFSGSKYDTTYIIRQLKYYSQKNKKQVVIRYYNGERNKGIHKWEWKVPADVNDNITLSEVYVVNNKLYRHEEIITIERIKKDQPEIIVERFQSQLHPGDSAVFSVSIKTKNENIAAELMTTIYDASLDKLATHQWQLPFPEKGTRLYSNWPQYISTYRQSELQFYQMQYPSTRKPVWWMDTLSFSIDLSSNFLEPGQLLGNIPGIIVTNGAGLSEVVVMGYGTLRKNATVGAITSVQIRGISSLEPYKQPLIILDGVPFTADLSSINMNEVTAAMMLKDAEAVAIYGSIASNGVLIISTKGEITLPVQKQEPILKIRTNFAET
;
A
#
# COMPACT_ATOMS: atom_id res chain seq x y z
N MET A 1 12.65 -43.37 21.40
CA MET A 1 12.06 -43.02 22.71
C MET A 1 13.00 -43.62 23.75
N VAL A 2 13.74 -42.80 24.49
CA VAL A 2 14.67 -43.27 25.51
C VAL A 2 13.98 -43.02 26.85
N ASP A 3 13.32 -44.05 27.38
CA ASP A 3 12.72 -43.97 28.71
C ASP A 3 13.83 -44.20 29.76
N SER A 4 13.98 -43.24 30.66
CA SER A 4 14.94 -43.30 31.76
C SER A 4 14.25 -42.88 33.05
N SER A 5 14.58 -43.57 34.15
CA SER A 5 14.02 -43.33 35.48
C SER A 5 15.14 -43.31 36.52
N GLY A 6 14.91 -42.60 37.61
CA GLY A 6 15.87 -42.47 38.71
C GLY A 6 15.26 -41.76 39.91
N TYR A 7 16.03 -41.72 41.00
CA TYR A 7 15.68 -41.00 42.22
C TYR A 7 16.44 -39.68 42.26
N THR A 8 15.79 -38.64 42.78
CA THR A 8 16.45 -37.36 43.02
C THR A 8 17.51 -37.49 44.12
N ASP A 9 18.55 -36.66 44.05
CA ASP A 9 19.52 -36.50 45.14
C ASP A 9 18.91 -35.80 46.37
N GLU A 10 19.74 -35.58 47.40
CA GLU A 10 19.33 -34.91 48.64
C GLU A 10 18.88 -33.45 48.44
N GLN A 11 19.22 -32.84 47.30
CA GLN A 11 18.83 -31.49 46.92
C GLN A 11 17.61 -31.48 45.97
N GLY A 12 17.08 -32.65 45.59
CA GLY A 12 15.93 -32.78 44.71
C GLY A 12 16.26 -32.78 43.21
N PHE A 13 17.54 -32.89 42.82
CA PHE A 13 17.94 -32.94 41.42
C PHE A 13 18.04 -34.38 40.89
N LEU A 14 17.61 -34.58 39.64
CA LEU A 14 17.81 -35.83 38.89
C LEU A 14 18.52 -35.48 37.57
N GLU A 15 19.74 -35.98 37.38
CA GLU A 15 20.48 -35.84 36.13
C GLU A 15 20.20 -37.05 35.22
N ILE A 16 19.66 -36.79 34.02
CA ILE A 16 19.44 -37.82 32.99
C ILE A 16 20.36 -37.54 31.81
N LYS A 17 21.31 -38.44 31.56
CA LYS A 17 22.21 -38.38 30.40
C LYS A 17 21.63 -39.21 29.27
N PHE A 18 21.48 -38.59 28.10
CA PHE A 18 21.16 -39.29 26.86
C PHE A 18 22.19 -38.93 25.80
N PHE A 19 22.51 -39.90 24.95
CA PHE A 19 23.44 -39.71 23.83
C PHE A 19 22.64 -39.60 22.54
N ASP A 20 22.90 -38.57 21.76
CA ASP A 20 22.35 -38.42 20.42
C ASP A 20 23.13 -39.34 19.45
N THR A 21 22.44 -40.34 18.90
CA THR A 21 23.00 -41.26 17.90
C THR A 21 22.79 -40.79 16.45
N ASP A 22 21.89 -39.82 16.26
CA ASP A 22 21.37 -39.43 14.96
C ASP A 22 22.22 -38.31 14.35
N LEU A 23 22.64 -37.31 15.12
CA LEU A 23 23.55 -36.25 14.68
C LEU A 23 25.02 -36.66 14.68
N HIS A 24 25.39 -37.74 15.40
CA HIS A 24 26.79 -38.15 15.52
C HIS A 24 27.43 -38.59 14.19
N ASN A 25 26.62 -39.11 13.26
CA ASN A 25 27.08 -39.66 11.97
C ASN A 25 26.76 -38.76 10.77
N VAL A 26 26.29 -37.53 11.01
CA VAL A 26 25.92 -36.58 9.96
C VAL A 26 27.11 -35.69 9.63
N ASP A 27 27.33 -35.44 8.34
CA ASP A 27 28.32 -34.46 7.90
C ASP A 27 27.91 -33.06 8.39
N ARG A 28 28.84 -32.35 9.05
CA ARG A 28 28.64 -30.98 9.51
C ARG A 28 28.28 -30.01 8.37
N SER A 29 28.60 -30.36 7.12
CA SER A 29 28.23 -29.58 5.95
C SER A 29 26.72 -29.57 5.68
N GLU A 30 25.99 -30.59 6.13
CA GLU A 30 24.54 -30.67 5.99
C GLU A 30 23.88 -29.91 7.14
N ASN A 31 22.99 -28.96 6.85
CA ASN A 31 22.23 -28.22 7.87
C ASN A 31 21.04 -29.07 8.35
N ILE A 32 21.30 -29.95 9.33
CA ILE A 32 20.30 -30.81 9.96
C ILE A 32 20.03 -30.30 11.37
N SER A 33 18.76 -30.26 11.77
CA SER A 33 18.36 -29.94 13.14
C SER A 33 17.33 -30.94 13.66
N LEU A 34 17.48 -31.35 14.92
CA LEU A 34 16.59 -32.25 15.63
C LEU A 34 15.93 -31.51 16.80
N ASP A 35 14.62 -31.61 16.89
CA ASP A 35 13.82 -31.09 18.00
C ASP A 35 13.44 -32.23 18.95
N TYR A 36 13.98 -32.19 20.17
CA TYR A 36 13.67 -33.12 21.23
C TYR A 36 12.56 -32.55 22.11
N ASN A 37 11.47 -33.30 22.27
CA ASN A 37 10.46 -33.03 23.28
C ASN A 37 10.77 -33.88 24.51
N LEU A 38 11.20 -33.22 25.58
CA LEU A 38 11.51 -33.85 26.86
C LEU A 38 10.27 -33.78 27.75
N THR A 39 9.92 -34.91 28.35
CA THR A 39 8.82 -35.01 29.31
C THR A 39 9.34 -35.69 30.56
N ALA A 40 9.23 -35.01 31.70
CA ALA A 40 9.58 -35.57 33.00
C ALA A 40 8.31 -35.70 33.84
N ASN A 41 8.09 -36.88 34.41
CA ASN A 41 7.04 -37.12 35.39
C ASN A 41 7.71 -37.45 36.72
N ALA A 42 7.37 -36.71 37.77
CA ALA A 42 7.83 -36.96 39.14
C ALA A 42 6.61 -37.32 40.00
N THR A 43 6.64 -38.50 40.61
CA THR A 43 5.59 -38.96 41.52
C THR A 43 6.10 -38.90 42.95
N ASP A 44 5.37 -38.24 43.83
CA ASP A 44 5.74 -38.14 45.25
C ASP A 44 5.34 -39.40 46.05
N VAL A 45 5.69 -39.43 47.32
CA VAL A 45 5.36 -40.54 48.24
C VAL A 45 3.86 -40.67 48.54
N ALA A 46 3.07 -39.62 48.29
CA ALA A 46 1.61 -39.63 48.43
C ALA A 46 0.89 -40.14 47.16
N GLY A 47 1.63 -40.35 46.07
CA GLY A 47 1.12 -40.81 44.78
C GLY A 47 0.70 -39.67 43.84
N GLU A 48 0.94 -38.41 44.19
CA GLU A 48 0.70 -37.26 43.32
C GLU A 48 1.78 -37.18 42.25
N THR A 49 1.39 -37.04 40.99
CA THR A 49 2.33 -36.94 39.86
C THR A 49 2.36 -35.54 39.28
N HIS A 50 3.54 -34.95 39.24
CA HIS A 50 3.83 -33.70 38.57
C HIS A 50 4.49 -33.96 37.22
N LYS A 51 4.04 -33.24 36.19
CA LYS A 51 4.58 -33.34 34.84
C LYS A 51 5.24 -32.03 34.43
N ALA A 52 6.47 -32.11 33.95
CA ALA A 52 7.19 -31.01 33.32
C ALA A 52 7.50 -31.38 31.87
N ASN A 53 7.43 -30.39 30.97
CA ASN A 53 7.82 -30.56 29.58
C ASN A 53 8.90 -29.53 29.25
N ALA A 54 9.90 -29.94 28.48
CA ALA A 54 10.92 -29.07 27.93
C ALA A 54 11.14 -29.40 26.46
N LYS A 55 11.69 -28.44 25.72
CA LYS A 55 12.11 -28.63 24.32
C LYS A 55 13.59 -28.32 24.23
N LEU A 56 14.33 -29.18 23.56
CA LEU A 56 15.75 -28.98 23.28
C LEU A 56 15.96 -29.13 21.78
N LYS A 57 16.66 -28.18 21.18
CA LYS A 57 17.05 -28.24 19.77
C LYS A 57 18.54 -28.48 19.63
N LEU A 58 18.90 -29.49 18.85
CA LEU A 58 20.26 -29.81 18.46
C LEU A 58 20.41 -29.64 16.94
N SER A 59 21.59 -29.25 16.47
CA SER A 59 21.87 -29.10 15.05
C SER A 59 23.35 -29.33 14.76
N THR A 60 23.66 -29.74 13.54
CA THR A 60 25.03 -29.79 12.99
C THR A 60 25.69 -28.40 12.95
N GLN A 61 24.91 -27.34 12.84
CA GLN A 61 25.36 -25.95 13.02
C GLN A 61 25.00 -25.50 14.43
N SER A 62 26.01 -25.27 15.26
CA SER A 62 25.78 -24.96 16.67
C SER A 62 25.38 -23.50 16.89
N VAL A 63 25.65 -22.63 15.91
CA VAL A 63 25.44 -21.18 15.98
C VAL A 63 24.30 -20.73 15.06
N VAL A 64 23.34 -20.03 15.64
CA VAL A 64 22.29 -19.29 14.94
C VAL A 64 22.69 -17.82 14.86
N VAL A 65 23.14 -17.41 13.68
CA VAL A 65 23.47 -16.00 13.39
C VAL A 65 22.18 -15.20 13.20
N ARG A 66 22.06 -14.06 13.89
CA ARG A 66 20.90 -13.16 13.81
C ARG A 66 21.30 -11.81 13.25
N ILE A 67 20.80 -11.54 12.05
CA ILE A 67 20.86 -10.25 11.39
C ILE A 67 19.50 -9.56 11.61
N PRO A 68 19.46 -8.31 12.12
CA PRO A 68 18.22 -7.55 12.23
C PRO A 68 17.48 -7.48 10.89
N SER A 69 16.15 -7.33 10.93
CA SER A 69 15.39 -7.13 9.70
C SER A 69 15.80 -5.82 9.03
N LEU A 70 16.22 -5.92 7.77
CA LEU A 70 16.62 -4.82 6.91
C LEU A 70 15.81 -4.93 5.63
N THR A 71 15.06 -3.89 5.27
CA THR A 71 14.32 -3.82 4.00
C THR A 71 14.90 -2.72 3.12
N THR A 72 14.97 -1.50 3.66
CA THR A 72 15.51 -0.33 2.97
C THR A 72 16.27 0.55 3.95
N ILE A 73 17.44 1.05 3.53
CA ILE A 73 18.34 1.89 4.32
C ILE A 73 18.67 3.15 3.52
N ASP A 74 18.63 4.31 4.18
CA ASP A 74 19.09 5.57 3.61
C ASP A 74 20.61 5.69 3.77
N LEU A 75 21.32 5.92 2.67
CA LEU A 75 22.76 6.16 2.63
C LEU A 75 23.17 7.37 3.48
N ALA A 76 22.27 8.34 3.66
CA ALA A 76 22.50 9.48 4.53
C ALA A 76 22.31 9.19 6.04
N ASP A 77 21.71 8.04 6.41
CA ASP A 77 21.44 7.63 7.80
C ASP A 77 21.88 6.17 8.08
N LEU A 78 23.16 5.88 7.81
CA LEU A 78 23.76 4.56 8.05
C LEU A 78 24.05 4.32 9.54
N LYS A 79 23.09 3.68 10.24
CA LYS A 79 23.26 3.29 11.64
C LYS A 79 24.03 1.97 11.78
N PRO A 80 24.97 1.85 12.74
CA PRO A 80 25.67 0.58 12.98
C PRO A 80 24.69 -0.55 13.30
N LEU A 81 24.96 -1.74 12.76
CA LEU A 81 24.10 -2.91 12.92
C LEU A 81 24.58 -3.77 14.08
N VAL A 82 23.66 -4.16 14.96
CA VAL A 82 23.93 -5.15 16.02
C VAL A 82 23.62 -6.52 15.45
N ILE A 83 24.68 -7.28 15.17
CA ILE A 83 24.59 -8.67 14.71
C ILE A 83 24.95 -9.54 15.90
N SER A 84 24.17 -10.59 16.15
CA SER A 84 24.39 -11.47 17.29
C SER A 84 24.45 -12.93 16.90
N ALA A 85 25.10 -13.72 17.74
CA ALA A 85 25.16 -15.16 17.65
C ALA A 85 24.45 -15.75 18.88
N LYS A 86 23.62 -16.76 18.63
CA LYS A 86 22.97 -17.55 19.68
C LYS A 86 23.16 -19.03 19.40
N ASP A 87 22.96 -19.88 20.38
CA ASP A 87 22.80 -21.31 20.15
C ASP A 87 21.39 -21.63 19.61
N ASN A 88 21.15 -22.92 19.34
CA ASN A 88 19.85 -23.42 18.88
C ASN A 88 18.72 -23.31 19.92
N ASN A 89 19.04 -22.96 21.17
CA ASN A 89 18.10 -22.82 22.30
C ASN A 89 17.96 -21.35 22.76
N ASP A 90 18.33 -20.40 21.90
CA ASP A 90 18.20 -18.95 22.08
C ASP A 90 19.13 -18.33 23.15
N VAL A 91 20.14 -19.09 23.61
CA VAL A 91 21.19 -18.60 24.53
C VAL A 91 22.26 -17.84 23.75
N PRO A 92 22.64 -16.62 24.15
CA PRO A 92 23.74 -15.89 23.50
C PRO A 92 25.06 -16.66 23.54
N VAL A 93 25.78 -16.69 22.42
CA VAL A 93 27.13 -17.26 22.32
C VAL A 93 28.11 -16.22 21.80
N LEU A 94 29.33 -16.22 22.35
CA LEU A 94 30.39 -15.30 21.97
C LEU A 94 31.24 -15.95 20.87
N LYS A 95 31.10 -15.45 19.65
CA LYS A 95 31.79 -15.90 18.43
C LYS A 95 32.33 -14.72 17.63
N SER A 96 33.39 -14.99 16.87
CA SER A 96 33.82 -14.11 15.78
C SER A 96 33.01 -14.43 14.52
N LEU A 97 32.55 -13.40 13.82
CA LEU A 97 31.65 -13.54 12.67
C LEU A 97 32.26 -12.88 11.43
N GLN A 98 32.34 -13.64 10.34
CA GLN A 98 32.71 -13.11 9.03
C GLN A 98 31.48 -12.45 8.40
N VAL A 99 31.61 -11.18 8.01
CA VAL A 99 30.55 -10.41 7.35
C VAL A 99 30.98 -10.07 5.94
N LYS A 100 30.21 -10.54 4.96
CA LYS A 100 30.39 -10.24 3.53
C LYS A 100 29.20 -9.46 3.00
N LEU A 101 29.47 -8.44 2.21
CA LEU A 101 28.46 -7.60 1.58
C LEU A 101 28.60 -7.70 0.07
N TYR A 102 27.51 -8.10 -0.58
CA TYR A 102 27.42 -8.26 -2.01
C TYR A 102 26.47 -7.22 -2.61
N LYS A 103 26.88 -6.57 -3.68
CA LYS A 103 26.00 -5.81 -4.55
C LYS A 103 25.33 -6.78 -5.52
N LEU A 104 24.02 -6.69 -5.64
CA LEU A 104 23.27 -7.53 -6.56
C LEU A 104 23.11 -6.79 -7.88
N SER A 105 23.56 -7.39 -8.98
CA SER A 105 23.10 -6.91 -10.30
C SER A 105 21.65 -7.31 -10.44
N ASN A 106 20.75 -6.33 -10.60
CA ASN A 106 19.31 -6.50 -10.78
C ASN A 106 18.90 -7.89 -11.28
N SER A 107 18.59 -8.84 -10.37
CA SER A 107 17.51 -9.74 -10.73
C SER A 107 16.29 -8.87 -10.55
N SER A 108 15.49 -8.73 -11.61
CA SER A 108 14.13 -8.25 -11.46
C SER A 108 13.37 -9.26 -10.61
N ASN A 109 13.59 -9.29 -9.28
CA ASN A 109 12.75 -10.00 -8.32
C ASN A 109 11.43 -9.26 -8.12
N THR A 110 10.85 -8.73 -9.20
CA THR A 110 9.42 -8.47 -9.22
C THR A 110 8.74 -9.79 -9.52
N THR A 111 8.45 -10.53 -8.45
CA THR A 111 7.42 -11.59 -8.37
C THR A 111 6.00 -11.03 -8.63
N GLY A 112 5.88 -10.04 -9.51
CA GLY A 112 4.60 -9.54 -9.97
C GLY A 112 4.09 -10.44 -11.08
N ASN A 113 2.77 -10.61 -11.15
CA ASN A 113 2.03 -11.23 -12.27
C ASN A 113 2.21 -10.51 -13.63
N ASP A 114 3.24 -9.67 -13.77
CA ASP A 114 3.51 -8.78 -14.91
C ASP A 114 4.67 -9.28 -15.78
N VAL A 115 5.24 -10.45 -15.46
CA VAL A 115 6.23 -11.06 -16.33
C VAL A 115 5.50 -11.93 -17.34
N ILE A 116 5.63 -11.58 -18.62
CA ILE A 116 5.11 -12.42 -19.70
C ILE A 116 5.93 -13.70 -19.68
N SER A 117 5.28 -14.81 -19.32
CA SER A 117 5.90 -16.13 -19.36
C SER A 117 6.35 -16.45 -20.77
N TYR A 118 7.55 -17.00 -20.93
CA TYR A 118 7.98 -17.47 -22.24
C TYR A 118 6.99 -18.54 -22.74
N ALA A 119 6.47 -18.36 -23.95
CA ALA A 119 5.90 -19.46 -24.72
C ALA A 119 7.00 -20.48 -25.07
N ASP A 120 6.64 -21.75 -25.27
CA ASP A 120 7.57 -22.85 -25.59
C ASP A 120 8.44 -22.57 -26.84
N GLN A 121 7.97 -21.71 -27.75
CA GLN A 121 8.72 -21.20 -28.89
C GLN A 121 8.36 -19.74 -29.19
N TRP A 122 9.37 -18.91 -29.42
CA TRP A 122 9.19 -17.53 -29.87
C TRP A 122 9.65 -17.36 -31.32
N ILE A 123 8.85 -16.62 -32.09
CA ILE A 123 9.17 -16.21 -33.47
C ILE A 123 10.19 -15.05 -33.46
N TYR A 124 10.27 -14.31 -32.35
CA TYR A 124 11.11 -13.11 -32.20
C TYR A 124 12.05 -13.24 -31.00
N SER A 125 13.22 -12.64 -31.11
CA SER A 125 14.20 -12.61 -30.01
C SER A 125 13.72 -11.74 -28.83
N PRO A 126 14.16 -12.02 -27.58
CA PRO A 126 13.89 -11.17 -26.42
C PRO A 126 14.26 -9.70 -26.67
N GLU A 127 15.35 -9.43 -27.38
CA GLU A 127 15.82 -8.08 -27.69
C GLU A 127 14.84 -7.33 -28.61
N GLN A 128 14.27 -8.01 -29.62
CA GLN A 128 13.26 -7.43 -30.50
C GLN A 128 11.95 -7.14 -29.76
N LEU A 129 11.56 -8.03 -28.86
CA LEU A 129 10.36 -7.85 -28.03
C LEU A 129 10.52 -6.73 -27.01
N GLU A 130 11.69 -6.62 -26.37
CA GLU A 130 12.04 -5.50 -25.49
C GLU A 130 12.09 -4.18 -26.26
N GLN A 131 12.49 -4.18 -27.54
CA GLN A 131 12.46 -2.99 -28.39
C GLN A 131 11.04 -2.54 -28.73
N TRP A 132 10.14 -3.47 -29.06
CA TRP A 132 8.74 -3.16 -29.42
C TRP A 132 7.87 -2.87 -28.21
N PHE A 133 8.15 -3.53 -27.09
CA PHE A 133 7.42 -3.42 -25.84
C PHE A 133 8.37 -3.04 -24.69
N PRO A 134 8.99 -1.84 -24.74
CA PRO A 134 9.99 -1.42 -23.75
C PRO A 134 9.44 -1.28 -22.32
N ASN A 135 8.11 -1.29 -22.18
CA ASN A 135 7.42 -1.20 -20.91
C ASN A 135 7.00 -2.57 -20.34
N ASN A 136 7.15 -3.65 -21.11
CA ASN A 136 6.79 -5.00 -20.71
C ASN A 136 8.05 -5.74 -20.24
N ARG A 137 7.92 -6.58 -19.22
CA ARG A 137 8.99 -7.47 -18.77
C ARG A 137 8.73 -8.86 -19.34
N PHE A 138 9.60 -9.31 -20.23
CA PHE A 138 9.69 -10.70 -20.61
C PHE A 138 10.53 -11.41 -19.55
N LEU A 139 10.17 -12.64 -19.16
CA LEU A 139 11.11 -13.45 -18.38
C LEU A 139 12.43 -13.44 -19.16
N LYS A 140 13.58 -13.31 -18.51
CA LYS A 140 14.83 -13.82 -19.08
C LYS A 140 15.04 -15.19 -18.45
N GLU A 141 15.60 -16.14 -19.19
CA GLU A 141 15.97 -17.45 -18.61
C GLU A 141 16.66 -17.21 -17.27
N GLN A 142 16.36 -18.05 -16.27
CA GLN A 142 16.82 -17.90 -14.89
C GLN A 142 18.36 -17.83 -14.80
N GLY A 143 18.92 -16.66 -15.05
CA GLY A 143 20.24 -16.26 -14.60
C GLY A 143 20.06 -15.67 -13.22
N GLY A 144 20.54 -16.38 -12.20
CA GLY A 144 20.53 -15.84 -10.84
C GLY A 144 21.11 -14.43 -10.79
N SER A 145 20.63 -13.59 -9.87
CA SER A 145 21.23 -12.29 -9.58
C SER A 145 22.74 -12.47 -9.41
N LYS A 146 23.54 -11.87 -10.30
CA LYS A 146 25.00 -11.91 -10.16
C LYS A 146 25.36 -11.14 -8.89
N GLU A 147 26.04 -11.83 -7.97
CA GLU A 147 26.51 -11.26 -6.71
C GLU A 147 27.95 -10.74 -6.91
N GLU A 148 28.18 -9.46 -6.67
CA GLU A 148 29.50 -8.84 -6.70
C GLU A 148 29.93 -8.52 -5.27
N LEU A 149 31.02 -9.12 -4.79
CA LEU A 149 31.55 -8.84 -3.44
C LEU A 149 32.08 -7.40 -3.37
N VAL A 150 31.50 -6.59 -2.50
CA VAL A 150 31.86 -5.17 -2.32
C VAL A 150 32.70 -4.94 -1.07
N PHE A 151 32.39 -5.70 -0.01
CA PHE A 151 33.06 -5.52 1.27
C PHE A 151 33.07 -6.82 2.07
N GLU A 152 34.14 -7.01 2.83
CA GLU A 152 34.33 -8.12 3.74
C GLU A 152 35.02 -7.61 5.00
N THR A 153 34.56 -8.05 6.16
CA THR A 153 35.13 -7.74 7.46
C THR A 153 34.83 -8.87 8.43
N GLU A 154 35.46 -8.83 9.59
CA GLU A 154 35.14 -9.66 10.74
C GLU A 154 34.61 -8.77 11.88
N ILE A 155 33.71 -9.31 12.72
CA ILE A 155 33.24 -8.66 13.95
C ILE A 155 33.27 -9.66 15.11
N ASN A 156 33.63 -9.18 16.30
CA ASN A 156 33.63 -10.00 17.50
C ASN A 156 32.42 -9.68 18.40
N THR A 157 31.54 -10.68 18.59
CA THR A 157 30.38 -10.54 19.47
C THR A 157 30.75 -10.48 20.96
N ALA A 158 31.94 -11.00 21.36
CA ALA A 158 32.44 -10.92 22.74
C ALA A 158 32.70 -9.46 23.18
N ASP A 159 33.13 -8.63 22.24
CA ASP A 159 33.49 -7.24 22.47
C ASP A 159 32.29 -6.29 22.23
N PHE A 160 31.09 -6.86 22.02
CA PHE A 160 29.87 -6.14 21.63
C PHE A 160 30.08 -5.25 20.40
N GLU A 161 30.96 -5.66 19.49
CA GLU A 161 31.24 -4.92 18.27
C GLU A 161 29.98 -4.82 17.40
N LYS A 162 29.78 -3.64 16.83
CA LYS A 162 28.69 -3.37 15.89
C LYS A 162 29.27 -3.31 14.49
N PHE A 163 28.60 -3.95 13.54
CA PHE A 163 28.96 -3.85 12.14
C PHE A 163 28.80 -2.39 11.66
N ARG A 164 29.88 -1.85 11.09
CA ARG A 164 29.93 -0.50 10.54
C ARG A 164 29.92 -0.56 9.02
N TRP A 165 29.03 0.22 8.42
CA TRP A 165 28.84 0.25 6.97
C TRP A 165 30.05 0.87 6.25
N PRO A 166 30.53 0.28 5.14
CA PRO A 166 31.59 0.85 4.30
C PRO A 166 31.03 1.95 3.38
N ALA A 167 30.65 3.10 3.95
CA ALA A 167 29.86 4.14 3.27
C ALA A 167 30.44 4.61 1.92
N ASP A 168 31.76 4.60 1.77
CA ASP A 168 32.50 4.95 0.54
C ASP A 168 32.31 3.94 -0.60
N LYS A 169 31.90 2.72 -0.29
CA LYS A 169 31.67 1.62 -1.25
C LYS A 169 30.18 1.41 -1.58
N LEU A 170 29.29 2.17 -0.96
CA LEU A 170 27.85 2.03 -1.10
C LEU A 170 27.29 3.09 -2.05
N MET A 171 26.33 2.67 -2.88
CA MET A 171 25.58 3.51 -3.81
C MET A 171 24.14 3.03 -3.87
N PRO A 172 23.17 3.82 -4.38
CA PRO A 172 21.79 3.38 -4.52
C PRO A 172 21.66 2.05 -5.28
N ASN A 173 21.36 0.95 -4.59
CA ASN A 173 21.23 -0.39 -5.17
C ASN A 173 20.67 -1.40 -4.16
N THR A 174 20.41 -2.61 -4.63
CA THR A 174 20.08 -3.76 -3.79
C THR A 174 21.36 -4.51 -3.40
N TYR A 175 21.47 -4.83 -2.12
CA TYR A 175 22.62 -5.52 -1.54
C TYR A 175 22.16 -6.75 -0.75
N LYS A 176 23.07 -7.70 -0.59
CA LYS A 176 22.92 -8.87 0.27
C LYS A 176 24.06 -8.88 1.28
N ILE A 177 23.72 -8.88 2.57
CA ILE A 177 24.67 -9.13 3.65
C ILE A 177 24.61 -10.61 4.00
N VAL A 178 25.77 -11.26 4.06
CA VAL A 178 25.96 -12.65 4.50
C VAL A 178 26.84 -12.61 5.72
N VAL A 179 26.40 -13.27 6.79
CA VAL A 179 27.16 -13.36 8.03
C VAL A 179 27.31 -14.82 8.40
N SER A 180 28.54 -15.25 8.59
CA SER A 180 28.89 -16.65 8.83
C SER A 180 29.78 -16.76 10.08
N SER A 181 29.47 -17.73 10.94
CA SER A 181 30.33 -18.21 12.02
C SER A 181 31.09 -19.42 11.51
N LEU A 182 32.39 -19.48 11.77
CA LEU A 182 33.25 -20.59 11.37
C LEU A 182 33.74 -21.35 12.61
N ASP A 183 33.79 -22.68 12.51
CA ASP A 183 34.41 -23.60 13.48
C ASP A 183 35.37 -24.52 12.70
N ASP A 184 36.66 -24.47 13.01
CA ASP A 184 37.73 -25.16 12.27
C ASP A 184 37.69 -24.95 10.73
N GLY A 185 37.28 -23.76 10.30
CA GLY A 185 37.18 -23.37 8.88
C GLY A 185 35.92 -23.88 8.17
N LEU A 186 35.05 -24.62 8.85
CA LEU A 186 33.73 -25.02 8.36
C LEU A 186 32.66 -24.05 8.85
N ILE A 187 31.56 -23.92 8.11
CA ILE A 187 30.42 -23.08 8.50
C ILE A 187 29.69 -23.72 9.68
N ASP A 188 29.74 -23.07 10.83
CA ASP A 188 29.06 -23.45 12.10
C ASP A 188 27.76 -22.66 12.30
N GLY A 189 27.44 -21.77 11.36
CA GLY A 189 26.20 -21.01 11.30
C GLY A 189 26.27 -19.93 10.25
N GLU A 190 25.25 -19.78 9.41
CA GLU A 190 25.19 -18.72 8.41
C GLU A 190 23.78 -18.12 8.31
N ASN A 191 23.72 -16.82 8.10
CA ASN A 191 22.48 -16.14 7.77
C ASN A 191 22.74 -15.05 6.73
N SER A 192 21.74 -14.74 5.92
CA SER A 192 21.83 -13.66 4.95
C SER A 192 20.54 -12.85 4.86
N ARG A 193 20.68 -11.57 4.52
CA ARG A 193 19.57 -10.64 4.31
C ARG A 193 19.81 -9.81 3.07
N THR A 194 18.77 -9.67 2.26
CA THR A 194 18.74 -8.75 1.12
C THR A 194 18.00 -7.48 1.51
N PHE A 195 18.55 -6.32 1.17
CA PHE A 195 17.98 -5.02 1.46
C PHE A 195 18.37 -4.00 0.38
N THR A 196 17.65 -2.88 0.34
CA THR A 196 17.88 -1.81 -0.62
C THR A 196 18.56 -0.63 0.05
N ILE A 197 19.60 -0.06 -0.56
CA ILE A 197 20.18 1.23 -0.18
C ILE A 197 19.67 2.26 -1.17
N PHE A 198 19.16 3.39 -0.68
CA PHE A 198 18.87 4.59 -1.49
C PHE A 198 19.56 5.81 -0.88
N ASP A 199 19.67 6.92 -1.60
CA ASP A 199 20.20 8.18 -1.04
C ASP A 199 19.10 9.24 -1.01
N SER A 200 18.68 9.66 0.19
CA SER A 200 17.65 10.69 0.36
C SER A 200 18.02 12.07 -0.17
N ARG A 201 19.31 12.29 -0.50
CA ARG A 201 19.82 13.53 -1.10
C ARG A 201 19.84 13.47 -2.63
N SER A 202 19.59 12.29 -3.20
CA SER A 202 19.53 12.03 -4.64
C SER A 202 18.09 11.77 -5.10
N ALA A 203 17.81 12.07 -6.36
CA ALA A 203 16.57 11.66 -7.02
C ALA A 203 16.68 10.27 -7.67
N GLU A 204 17.85 9.63 -7.62
CA GLU A 204 18.09 8.33 -8.26
C GLU A 204 17.33 7.19 -7.56
N LEU A 205 16.66 6.34 -8.35
CA LEU A 205 16.03 5.13 -7.82
C LEU A 205 17.08 4.04 -7.63
N PRO A 206 17.04 3.30 -6.51
CA PRO A 206 17.97 2.19 -6.30
C PRO A 206 17.65 1.02 -7.22
N GLY A 207 18.69 0.31 -7.69
CA GLY A 207 18.54 -1.01 -8.29
C GLY A 207 17.67 -1.06 -9.57
N GLY A 208 17.57 0.05 -10.32
CA GLY A 208 16.75 0.10 -11.53
C GLY A 208 15.27 -0.22 -11.32
N GLU A 209 14.76 -0.01 -10.10
CA GLU A 209 13.36 -0.21 -9.74
C GLU A 209 12.43 0.71 -10.54
N ASN A 210 11.21 0.24 -10.82
CA ASN A 210 10.22 1.05 -11.52
C ASN A 210 9.54 2.07 -10.62
N SER A 211 9.44 1.73 -9.33
CA SER A 211 8.75 2.47 -8.29
C SER A 211 9.54 2.35 -6.99
N PHE A 212 9.57 3.43 -6.23
CA PHE A 212 10.22 3.45 -4.92
C PHE A 212 9.28 4.03 -3.88
N PHE A 213 9.26 3.43 -2.69
CA PHE A 213 8.48 3.91 -1.56
C PHE A 213 9.23 3.57 -0.27
N TYR A 214 9.53 4.59 0.53
CA TYR A 214 10.20 4.45 1.81
C TYR A 214 9.69 5.49 2.81
N LEU A 215 9.14 4.99 3.91
CA LEU A 215 8.72 5.80 5.05
C LEU A 215 9.81 5.76 6.11
N GLN A 216 10.36 6.92 6.49
CA GLN A 216 11.51 7.00 7.40
C GLN A 216 11.22 6.38 8.78
N ALA A 217 10.00 6.56 9.29
CA ALA A 217 9.55 6.01 10.56
C ALA A 217 8.03 5.77 10.52
N ASN A 218 7.61 4.61 11.01
CA ASN A 218 6.21 4.22 11.18
C ASN A 218 5.78 4.21 12.66
N TYR A 219 6.62 4.70 13.56
CA TYR A 219 6.32 4.91 14.98
C TYR A 219 6.75 6.32 15.35
N LEU A 220 5.80 7.19 15.68
CA LEU A 220 6.02 8.64 15.86
C LEU A 220 5.23 9.17 17.05
N GLN A 221 5.63 10.32 17.59
CA GLN A 221 4.86 11.05 18.59
C GLN A 221 4.07 12.21 17.95
N VAL A 222 3.10 12.71 18.69
CA VAL A 222 2.36 13.92 18.30
C VAL A 222 3.33 15.10 18.20
N GLY A 223 3.28 15.83 17.08
CA GLY A 223 4.18 16.94 16.78
C GLY A 223 5.41 16.55 15.93
N ASP A 224 5.71 15.26 15.81
CA ASP A 224 6.77 14.76 14.91
C ASP A 224 6.42 15.03 13.45
N THR A 225 7.42 14.87 12.57
CA THR A 225 7.25 15.02 11.12
C THR A 225 7.38 13.68 10.43
N ILE A 226 6.31 13.28 9.75
CA ILE A 226 6.33 12.16 8.80
C ILE A 226 7.20 12.56 7.62
N ARG A 227 8.19 11.73 7.28
CA ARG A 227 9.01 11.89 6.07
C ARG A 227 8.84 10.67 5.16
N LEU A 228 8.27 10.91 4.00
CA LEU A 228 8.06 9.90 2.96
C LEU A 228 8.97 10.23 1.77
N PHE A 229 9.68 9.22 1.28
CA PHE A 229 10.42 9.25 0.03
C PHE A 229 9.73 8.30 -0.93
N SER A 230 9.15 8.83 -2.00
CA SER A 230 8.52 8.00 -3.03
C SER A 230 8.79 8.54 -4.42
N GLY A 231 8.80 7.66 -5.41
CA GLY A 231 9.23 8.00 -6.74
C GLY A 231 8.96 6.92 -7.76
N SER A 232 9.23 7.26 -9.02
CA SER A 232 9.13 6.31 -10.12
C SER A 232 10.20 6.58 -11.18
N LYS A 233 10.47 5.59 -12.02
CA LYS A 233 11.40 5.77 -13.15
C LYS A 233 10.80 6.52 -14.34
N TYR A 234 9.49 6.78 -14.33
CA TYR A 234 8.76 7.30 -15.49
C TYR A 234 8.82 8.82 -15.54
N ASP A 235 8.94 9.38 -16.75
CA ASP A 235 9.14 10.83 -16.93
C ASP A 235 8.01 11.66 -16.32
N THR A 236 6.77 11.18 -16.36
CA THR A 236 5.62 11.83 -15.73
C THR A 236 4.71 10.81 -15.04
N THR A 237 4.41 11.04 -13.76
CA THR A 237 3.42 10.27 -13.00
C THR A 237 2.44 11.16 -12.26
N TYR A 238 1.17 10.76 -12.21
CA TYR A 238 0.15 11.46 -11.44
C TYR A 238 -0.10 10.73 -10.12
N ILE A 239 0.43 11.28 -9.02
CA ILE A 239 0.39 10.65 -7.70
C ILE A 239 -0.73 11.25 -6.85
N ILE A 240 -1.60 10.37 -6.35
CA ILE A 240 -2.60 10.72 -5.35
C ILE A 240 -2.15 10.15 -4.01
N ARG A 241 -1.98 11.04 -3.03
CA ARG A 241 -1.62 10.68 -1.66
C ARG A 241 -2.77 10.97 -0.72
N GLN A 242 -3.07 10.06 0.18
CA GLN A 242 -4.15 10.19 1.14
C GLN A 242 -3.67 9.84 2.55
N LEU A 243 -3.94 10.74 3.49
CA LEU A 243 -3.79 10.54 4.92
C LEU A 243 -5.17 10.36 5.55
N LYS A 244 -5.29 9.41 6.47
CA LYS A 244 -6.47 9.23 7.31
C LYS A 244 -6.04 9.13 8.77
N TYR A 245 -6.72 9.85 9.65
CA TYR A 245 -6.53 9.75 11.10
C TYR A 245 -7.82 10.14 11.83
N TYR A 246 -7.95 9.79 13.11
CA TYR A 246 -9.07 10.26 13.94
C TYR A 246 -8.67 11.51 14.73
N SER A 247 -9.41 12.59 14.54
CA SER A 247 -9.21 13.85 15.28
C SER A 247 -9.97 13.81 16.59
N GLN A 248 -9.24 13.93 17.70
CA GLN A 248 -9.79 14.04 19.06
C GLN A 248 -10.62 15.31 19.22
N LYS A 249 -10.12 16.45 18.70
CA LYS A 249 -10.78 17.77 18.77
C LYS A 249 -12.13 17.77 18.06
N ASN A 250 -12.22 17.12 16.90
CA ASN A 250 -13.42 17.12 16.06
C ASN A 250 -14.29 15.87 16.23
N LYS A 251 -13.84 14.89 17.03
CA LYS A 251 -14.49 13.58 17.25
C LYS A 251 -14.91 12.87 15.95
N LYS A 252 -14.09 12.98 14.91
CA LYS A 252 -14.37 12.41 13.59
C LYS A 252 -13.09 12.00 12.87
N GLN A 253 -13.23 11.12 11.89
CA GLN A 253 -12.16 10.81 10.96
C GLN A 253 -11.86 12.03 10.07
N VAL A 254 -10.58 12.36 9.97
CA VAL A 254 -10.04 13.35 9.03
C VAL A 254 -9.44 12.57 7.86
N VAL A 255 -9.77 13.01 6.64
CA VAL A 255 -9.20 12.49 5.40
C VAL A 255 -8.60 13.66 4.65
N ILE A 256 -7.29 13.62 4.43
CA ILE A 256 -6.57 14.63 3.64
C ILE A 256 -6.10 13.96 2.36
N ARG A 257 -6.41 14.56 1.21
CA ARG A 257 -5.95 14.10 -0.10
C ARG A 257 -5.09 15.16 -0.75
N TYR A 258 -3.92 14.74 -1.22
CA TYR A 258 -3.01 15.53 -2.00
C TYR A 258 -3.07 15.03 -3.44
N TYR A 259 -3.51 15.91 -4.33
CA TYR A 259 -3.47 15.73 -5.76
C TYR A 259 -2.17 16.35 -6.25
N ASN A 260 -1.07 15.61 -6.13
CA ASN A 260 0.27 16.17 -6.29
C ASN A 260 0.66 16.54 -7.73
N GLY A 261 -0.30 16.55 -8.66
CA GLY A 261 -0.07 16.86 -10.06
C GLY A 261 0.88 15.87 -10.72
N GLU A 262 1.34 16.25 -11.91
CA GLU A 262 2.39 15.57 -12.63
C GLU A 262 3.73 15.67 -11.87
N ARG A 263 4.34 14.52 -11.61
CA ARG A 263 5.65 14.39 -10.99
C ARG A 263 6.66 13.83 -11.98
N ASN A 264 7.79 14.52 -12.07
CA ASN A 264 8.92 14.07 -12.87
C ASN A 264 9.52 12.79 -12.29
N LYS A 265 10.25 12.03 -13.13
CA LYS A 265 11.01 10.86 -12.68
C LYS A 265 11.92 11.16 -11.48
N GLY A 266 12.15 10.13 -10.67
CA GLY A 266 13.03 10.18 -9.51
C GLY A 266 12.30 10.07 -8.17
N ILE A 267 13.09 10.03 -7.10
CA ILE A 267 12.62 10.05 -5.70
C ILE A 267 12.27 11.48 -5.29
N HIS A 268 11.10 11.63 -4.67
CA HIS A 268 10.62 12.90 -4.13
C HIS A 268 10.37 12.77 -2.62
N LYS A 269 10.85 13.76 -1.87
CA LYS A 269 10.61 13.86 -0.44
C LYS A 269 9.29 14.58 -0.19
N TRP A 270 8.48 14.05 0.71
CA TRP A 270 7.30 14.70 1.23
C TRP A 270 7.30 14.67 2.75
N GLU A 271 6.91 15.79 3.34
CA GLU A 271 6.91 15.98 4.78
C GLU A 271 5.54 16.44 5.25
N TRP A 272 5.13 15.92 6.41
CA TRP A 272 3.90 16.35 7.05
C TRP A 272 4.02 16.27 8.56
N LYS A 273 3.68 17.36 9.23
CA LYS A 273 3.76 17.47 10.68
C LYS A 273 2.51 16.90 11.33
N VAL A 274 2.69 15.97 12.27
CA VAL A 274 1.61 15.30 13.00
C VAL A 274 0.88 16.32 13.90
N PRO A 275 -0.42 16.59 13.67
CA PRO A 275 -1.19 17.52 14.47
C PRO A 275 -1.37 17.08 15.92
N ALA A 276 -1.52 18.06 16.82
CA ALA A 276 -1.72 17.85 18.25
C ALA A 276 -2.98 17.03 18.61
N ASP A 277 -3.99 17.03 17.73
CA ASP A 277 -5.29 16.42 17.94
C ASP A 277 -5.40 15.00 17.34
N VAL A 278 -4.30 14.44 16.83
CA VAL A 278 -4.28 13.04 16.40
C VAL A 278 -4.39 12.14 17.63
N ASN A 279 -5.40 11.29 17.66
CA ASN A 279 -5.65 10.36 18.77
C ASN A 279 -5.39 8.90 18.41
N ASP A 280 -4.94 8.62 17.20
CA ASP A 280 -4.87 7.25 16.72
C ASP A 280 -3.78 7.08 15.66
N ASN A 281 -3.62 5.85 15.18
CA ASN A 281 -2.76 5.56 14.06
C ASN A 281 -3.16 6.40 12.84
N ILE A 282 -2.17 6.74 12.02
CA ILE A 282 -2.35 7.46 10.77
C ILE A 282 -2.14 6.48 9.63
N THR A 283 -3.12 6.37 8.75
CA THR A 283 -3.00 5.57 7.53
C THR A 283 -2.58 6.48 6.39
N LEU A 284 -1.36 6.26 5.89
CA LEU A 284 -0.81 6.95 4.73
C LEU A 284 -0.89 6.01 3.54
N SER A 285 -1.54 6.45 2.46
CA SER A 285 -1.61 5.68 1.23
C SER A 285 -1.25 6.53 0.02
N GLU A 286 -0.58 5.90 -0.94
CA GLU A 286 -0.17 6.49 -2.19
C GLU A 286 -0.62 5.61 -3.34
N VAL A 287 -1.18 6.23 -4.38
CA VAL A 287 -1.62 5.53 -5.59
C VAL A 287 -1.31 6.33 -6.83
N TYR A 288 -0.88 5.64 -7.88
CA TYR A 288 -0.76 6.21 -9.23
C TYR A 288 -0.92 5.12 -10.28
N VAL A 289 -1.28 5.54 -11.50
CA VAL A 289 -1.34 4.67 -12.66
C VAL A 289 -0.39 5.19 -13.72
N VAL A 290 0.45 4.30 -14.24
CA VAL A 290 1.37 4.61 -15.34
C VAL A 290 1.52 3.36 -16.20
N ASN A 291 1.50 3.53 -17.53
CA ASN A 291 1.56 2.45 -18.51
C ASN A 291 0.56 1.31 -18.21
N ASN A 292 -0.68 1.66 -17.89
CA ASN A 292 -1.73 0.71 -17.49
C ASN A 292 -1.34 -0.21 -16.33
N LYS A 293 -0.47 0.25 -15.42
CA LYS A 293 -0.12 -0.42 -14.17
C LYS A 293 -0.47 0.45 -12.98
N LEU A 294 -1.15 -0.14 -12.01
CA LEU A 294 -1.50 0.50 -10.74
C LEU A 294 -0.40 0.24 -9.73
N TYR A 295 0.19 1.31 -9.21
CA TYR A 295 1.08 1.26 -8.07
C TYR A 295 0.31 1.73 -6.85
N ARG A 296 0.37 0.95 -5.77
CA ARG A 296 -0.32 1.25 -4.51
C ARG A 296 0.62 0.95 -3.36
N HIS A 297 0.75 1.92 -2.47
CA HIS A 297 1.44 1.78 -1.20
C HIS A 297 0.52 2.22 -0.07
N GLU A 298 0.57 1.50 1.04
CA GLU A 298 -0.18 1.83 2.25
C GLU A 298 0.70 1.51 3.45
N GLU A 299 0.83 2.48 4.34
CA GLU A 299 1.54 2.35 5.60
C GLU A 299 0.65 2.80 6.75
N ILE A 300 0.77 2.08 7.87
CA ILE A 300 0.14 2.44 9.13
C ILE A 300 1.23 3.01 10.03
N ILE A 301 1.09 4.30 10.33
CA ILE A 301 1.97 5.04 11.21
C ILE A 301 1.35 5.00 12.60
N THR A 302 2.00 4.27 13.50
CA THR A 302 1.60 4.18 14.89
C THR A 302 2.00 5.46 15.61
N ILE A 303 1.03 6.14 16.22
CA ILE A 303 1.31 7.29 17.05
C ILE A 303 1.49 6.81 18.49
N GLU A 304 2.72 6.90 19.00
CA GLU A 304 2.99 6.66 20.41
C GLU A 304 2.21 7.68 21.23
N ARG A 305 1.20 7.16 21.90
CA ARG A 305 0.49 7.91 22.91
C ARG A 305 1.39 7.84 24.14
N ILE A 306 1.66 8.99 24.74
CA ILE A 306 2.07 9.00 26.15
C ILE A 306 0.96 8.25 26.86
N LYS A 307 1.24 7.00 27.29
CA LYS A 307 0.29 6.21 28.06
C LYS A 307 -0.20 7.13 29.17
N LYS A 308 -1.47 7.51 29.13
CA LYS A 308 -2.09 8.16 30.27
C LYS A 308 -1.82 7.21 31.43
N ASP A 309 -1.14 7.70 32.46
CA ASP A 309 -0.35 6.86 33.36
C ASP A 309 -1.17 5.68 33.84
N GLN A 310 -0.73 4.47 33.47
CA GLN A 310 -1.41 3.28 33.93
C GLN A 310 -1.27 3.22 35.45
N PRO A 311 -2.36 3.04 36.20
CA PRO A 311 -2.27 2.84 37.63
C PRO A 311 -1.38 1.64 37.93
N GLU A 312 -0.34 1.85 38.74
CA GLU A 312 0.45 0.78 39.32
C GLU A 312 -0.33 0.21 40.50
N ILE A 313 -0.56 -1.10 40.49
CA ILE A 313 -1.18 -1.81 41.61
C ILE A 313 -0.04 -2.40 42.45
N ILE A 314 0.11 -1.93 43.68
CA ILE A 314 1.11 -2.40 44.63
C ILE A 314 0.40 -3.28 45.65
N VAL A 315 0.77 -4.55 45.72
CA VAL A 315 0.34 -5.44 46.80
C VAL A 315 1.27 -5.21 47.99
N GLU A 316 0.82 -4.43 48.96
CA GLU A 316 1.62 -4.03 50.12
C GLU A 316 1.75 -5.15 51.14
N ARG A 317 0.69 -5.93 51.30
CA ARG A 317 0.65 -7.05 52.23
C ARG A 317 -0.18 -8.18 51.65
N PHE A 318 0.44 -9.35 51.56
CA PHE A 318 -0.22 -10.59 51.23
C PHE A 318 0.21 -11.66 52.23
N GLN A 319 -0.76 -12.25 52.93
CA GLN A 319 -0.49 -13.35 53.83
C GLN A 319 -0.40 -14.65 53.02
N SER A 320 0.82 -15.17 52.84
CA SER A 320 1.11 -16.32 51.98
C SER A 320 0.69 -17.67 52.57
N GLN A 321 0.50 -17.76 53.89
CA GLN A 321 0.08 -18.98 54.58
C GLN A 321 -1.15 -18.70 55.44
N LEU A 322 -2.22 -19.45 55.16
CA LEU A 322 -3.49 -19.41 55.86
C LEU A 322 -3.85 -20.84 56.27
N HIS A 323 -4.41 -21.00 57.46
CA HIS A 323 -5.06 -22.25 57.85
C HIS A 323 -6.53 -22.21 57.44
N PRO A 324 -7.17 -23.38 57.23
CA PRO A 324 -8.60 -23.44 56.97
C PRO A 324 -9.40 -22.72 58.08
N GLY A 325 -10.15 -21.67 57.70
CA GLY A 325 -10.93 -20.84 58.62
C GLY A 325 -10.26 -19.52 59.02
N ASP A 326 -9.00 -19.31 58.68
CA ASP A 326 -8.32 -18.03 58.90
C ASP A 326 -8.91 -16.93 58.00
N SER A 327 -8.99 -15.71 58.52
CA SER A 327 -9.36 -14.53 57.73
C SER A 327 -8.17 -14.05 56.91
N ALA A 328 -8.27 -14.10 55.58
CA ALA A 328 -7.27 -13.55 54.68
C ALA A 328 -7.31 -12.02 54.69
N VAL A 329 -6.17 -11.38 54.99
CA VAL A 329 -6.02 -9.92 54.89
C VAL A 329 -5.01 -9.60 53.79
N PHE A 330 -5.44 -8.82 52.81
CA PHE A 330 -4.57 -8.23 51.80
C PHE A 330 -4.68 -6.71 51.81
N SER A 331 -3.55 -6.03 51.67
CA SER A 331 -3.50 -4.57 51.46
C SER A 331 -3.01 -4.31 50.04
N VAL A 332 -3.77 -3.52 49.30
CA VAL A 332 -3.46 -3.13 47.92
C VAL A 332 -3.50 -1.61 47.87
N SER A 333 -2.43 -1.00 47.38
CA SER A 333 -2.42 0.42 47.04
C SER A 333 -2.38 0.59 45.52
N ILE A 334 -3.08 1.63 45.04
CA ILE A 334 -3.07 2.03 43.64
C ILE A 334 -2.28 3.32 43.55
N LYS A 335 -1.24 3.34 42.74
CA LYS A 335 -0.38 4.51 42.55
C LYS A 335 -0.48 4.99 41.12
N THR A 336 -0.81 6.25 40.94
CA THR A 336 -0.92 6.90 39.63
C THR A 336 -0.06 8.16 39.65
N LYS A 337 1.20 8.08 39.22
CA LYS A 337 2.11 9.26 39.24
C LYS A 337 2.21 9.92 40.63
N ASN A 338 2.50 11.23 40.66
CA ASN A 338 2.59 12.12 41.83
C ASN A 338 1.22 12.68 42.30
N GLU A 339 0.10 12.18 41.78
CA GLU A 339 -1.23 12.68 42.11
C GLU A 339 -2.16 11.52 42.51
N ASN A 340 -2.89 11.69 43.62
CA ASN A 340 -3.88 10.70 44.04
C ASN A 340 -5.16 10.87 43.20
N ILE A 341 -5.32 10.05 42.17
CA ILE A 341 -6.57 10.00 41.40
C ILE A 341 -7.55 9.00 42.04
N ALA A 342 -8.84 9.27 41.95
CA ALA A 342 -9.86 8.31 42.35
C ALA A 342 -9.80 7.06 41.45
N ALA A 343 -9.75 5.88 42.07
CA ALA A 343 -9.70 4.59 41.39
C ALA A 343 -10.74 3.64 41.97
N GLU A 344 -11.28 2.76 41.13
CA GLU A 344 -12.15 1.66 41.53
C GLU A 344 -11.35 0.36 41.49
N LEU A 345 -11.44 -0.44 42.55
CA LEU A 345 -10.72 -1.70 42.67
C LEU A 345 -11.71 -2.86 42.79
N MET A 346 -11.53 -3.89 41.97
CA MET A 346 -12.20 -5.17 42.10
C MET A 346 -11.16 -6.25 42.42
N THR A 347 -11.39 -7.02 43.48
CA THR A 347 -10.51 -8.10 43.91
C THR A 347 -11.23 -9.44 43.86
N THR A 348 -10.54 -10.49 43.45
CA THR A 348 -11.05 -11.86 43.42
C THR A 348 -9.97 -12.84 43.89
N ILE A 349 -10.38 -13.98 44.45
CA ILE A 349 -9.53 -15.09 44.85
C ILE A 349 -10.15 -16.35 44.27
N TYR A 350 -9.33 -17.24 43.71
CA TYR A 350 -9.77 -18.53 43.17
C TYR A 350 -8.77 -19.62 43.53
N ASP A 351 -9.19 -20.88 43.40
CA ASP A 351 -8.36 -22.05 43.71
C ASP A 351 -7.37 -22.31 42.56
N ALA A 352 -6.07 -22.27 42.87
CA ALA A 352 -4.99 -22.48 41.90
C ALA A 352 -5.03 -23.87 41.22
N SER A 353 -5.69 -24.87 41.82
CA SER A 353 -5.88 -26.18 41.20
C SER A 353 -6.76 -26.11 39.94
N LEU A 354 -7.62 -25.09 39.81
CA LEU A 354 -8.47 -24.89 38.63
C LEU A 354 -7.65 -24.57 37.37
N ASP A 355 -6.45 -24.00 37.52
CA ASP A 355 -5.55 -23.73 36.38
C ASP A 355 -5.05 -25.03 35.70
N LYS A 356 -5.15 -26.18 36.39
CA LYS A 356 -4.90 -27.52 35.82
C LYS A 356 -6.01 -27.96 34.84
N LEU A 357 -7.23 -27.44 35.01
CA LEU A 357 -8.38 -27.75 34.14
C LEU A 357 -8.45 -26.78 32.95
N ALA A 358 -8.21 -25.50 33.22
CA ALA A 358 -8.12 -24.46 32.20
C ALA A 358 -7.23 -23.33 32.71
N THR A 359 -6.05 -23.17 32.11
CA THR A 359 -5.12 -22.11 32.49
C THR A 359 -5.75 -20.74 32.27
N HIS A 360 -5.84 -19.94 33.32
CA HIS A 360 -6.37 -18.59 33.21
C HIS A 360 -5.38 -17.66 32.48
N GLN A 361 -5.89 -16.85 31.54
CA GLN A 361 -5.11 -15.80 30.86
C GLN A 361 -5.77 -14.44 31.07
N TRP A 362 -5.24 -13.66 32.01
CA TRP A 362 -5.69 -12.28 32.24
C TRP A 362 -5.28 -11.40 31.06
N GLN A 363 -6.25 -11.03 30.21
CA GLN A 363 -6.04 -9.98 29.23
C GLN A 363 -6.38 -8.65 29.87
N LEU A 364 -5.38 -7.81 30.10
CA LEU A 364 -5.62 -6.43 30.51
C LEU A 364 -6.52 -5.77 29.45
N PRO A 365 -7.62 -5.11 29.84
CA PRO A 365 -8.47 -4.43 28.88
C PRO A 365 -7.62 -3.39 28.17
N PHE A 366 -7.50 -3.50 26.85
CA PHE A 366 -6.89 -2.46 26.04
C PHE A 366 -7.75 -1.20 26.21
N PRO A 367 -7.26 -0.14 26.90
CA PRO A 367 -8.09 1.03 27.18
C PRO A 367 -8.36 1.85 25.91
N GLU A 368 -7.77 1.43 24.79
CA GLU A 368 -7.76 2.16 23.53
C GLU A 368 -8.42 1.33 22.44
N LYS A 369 -9.61 1.74 22.02
CA LYS A 369 -10.14 1.31 20.72
C LYS A 369 -9.38 2.08 19.64
N GLY A 370 -8.43 1.41 19.00
CA GLY A 370 -7.92 1.87 17.70
C GLY A 370 -9.07 1.83 16.69
N THR A 371 -9.39 2.97 16.09
CA THR A 371 -10.21 3.01 14.89
C THR A 371 -9.42 2.36 13.77
N ARG A 372 -9.98 1.29 13.21
CA ARG A 372 -9.40 0.64 12.03
C ARG A 372 -9.54 1.58 10.82
N LEU A 373 -8.49 2.35 10.56
CA LEU A 373 -8.40 3.23 9.42
C LEU A 373 -7.72 2.47 8.28
N TYR A 374 -8.50 2.02 7.30
CA TYR A 374 -7.95 1.39 6.10
C TYR A 374 -7.99 2.35 4.91
N SER A 375 -7.08 2.18 3.96
CA SER A 375 -7.29 2.79 2.67
C SER A 375 -8.48 2.14 1.96
N ASN A 376 -9.32 2.98 1.34
CA ASN A 376 -10.45 2.49 0.56
C ASN A 376 -10.05 2.33 -0.92
N TRP A 377 -8.80 2.60 -1.30
CA TRP A 377 -8.32 2.40 -2.68
C TRP A 377 -8.59 1.00 -3.23
N PRO A 378 -8.50 -0.11 -2.46
CA PRO A 378 -8.87 -1.43 -2.97
C PRO A 378 -10.35 -1.55 -3.36
N GLN A 379 -11.24 -0.86 -2.64
CA GLN A 379 -12.68 -0.84 -2.96
C GLN A 379 -12.97 0.07 -4.14
N TYR A 380 -12.27 1.20 -4.21
CA TYR A 380 -12.48 2.17 -5.28
C TYR A 380 -11.78 1.79 -6.56
N ILE A 381 -10.61 1.14 -6.56
CA ILE A 381 -9.86 0.77 -7.75
C ILE A 381 -9.77 -0.76 -7.78
N SER A 382 -10.65 -1.38 -8.55
CA SER A 382 -10.70 -2.82 -8.75
C SER A 382 -10.04 -3.20 -10.08
N THR A 383 -9.32 -4.33 -10.07
CA THR A 383 -8.82 -4.97 -11.30
C THR A 383 -9.94 -5.75 -11.94
N TYR A 384 -10.28 -5.40 -13.18
CA TYR A 384 -11.14 -6.19 -14.04
C TYR A 384 -10.28 -6.89 -15.09
N ARG A 385 -10.21 -8.22 -15.04
CA ARG A 385 -9.58 -9.04 -16.09
C ARG A 385 -10.63 -9.41 -17.12
N GLN A 386 -10.41 -9.03 -18.36
CA GLN A 386 -11.10 -9.61 -19.50
C GLN A 386 -10.02 -10.20 -20.41
N SER A 387 -9.95 -11.53 -20.52
CA SER A 387 -8.83 -12.25 -21.17
C SER A 387 -7.46 -11.95 -20.54
N GLU A 388 -6.37 -12.00 -21.31
CA GLU A 388 -5.00 -11.69 -20.85
C GLU A 388 -4.76 -10.19 -20.55
N LEU A 389 -5.76 -9.33 -20.81
CA LEU A 389 -5.69 -7.90 -20.56
C LEU A 389 -6.23 -7.53 -19.17
N GLN A 390 -5.40 -6.85 -18.37
CA GLN A 390 -5.78 -6.27 -17.07
C GLN A 390 -6.20 -4.82 -17.23
N PHE A 391 -7.40 -4.49 -16.76
CA PHE A 391 -7.91 -3.11 -16.70
C PHE A 391 -8.15 -2.70 -15.24
N TYR A 392 -7.90 -1.43 -14.91
CA TYR A 392 -8.27 -0.88 -13.61
C TYR A 392 -9.53 -0.03 -13.73
N GLN A 393 -10.52 -0.31 -12.91
CA GLN A 393 -11.80 0.39 -12.89
C GLN A 393 -11.99 1.10 -11.56
N MET A 394 -12.38 2.38 -11.61
CA MET A 394 -12.86 3.07 -10.42
C MET A 394 -14.36 2.81 -10.20
N GLN A 395 -14.72 2.30 -9.02
CA GLN A 395 -16.11 2.06 -8.62
C GLN A 395 -16.70 3.34 -8.02
N TYR A 396 -17.42 4.11 -8.83
CA TYR A 396 -18.36 5.12 -8.32
C TYR A 396 -19.70 4.45 -7.97
N PRO A 397 -20.54 5.06 -7.10
CA PRO A 397 -21.84 4.51 -6.71
C PRO A 397 -22.81 4.20 -7.87
N SER A 398 -22.51 4.59 -9.11
CA SER A 398 -23.38 4.32 -10.27
C SER A 398 -22.68 4.12 -11.62
N THR A 399 -21.34 4.26 -11.75
CA THR A 399 -20.63 3.97 -13.02
C THR A 399 -19.20 3.46 -12.81
N ARG A 400 -18.76 2.52 -13.68
CA ARG A 400 -17.38 2.05 -13.76
C ARG A 400 -16.64 2.90 -14.79
N LYS A 401 -15.54 3.56 -14.42
CA LYS A 401 -14.68 4.29 -15.36
C LYS A 401 -13.24 3.78 -15.32
N PRO A 402 -12.54 3.66 -16.46
CA PRO A 402 -11.10 3.36 -16.49
C PRO A 402 -10.30 4.49 -15.83
N VAL A 403 -9.26 4.15 -15.07
CA VAL A 403 -8.49 5.14 -14.29
C VAL A 403 -7.74 6.16 -15.17
N TRP A 404 -7.33 5.77 -16.39
CA TRP A 404 -6.66 6.65 -17.36
C TRP A 404 -7.61 7.60 -18.12
N TRP A 405 -8.92 7.55 -17.85
CA TRP A 405 -9.91 8.51 -18.37
C TRP A 405 -10.19 9.66 -17.39
N MET A 406 -9.44 9.77 -16.29
CA MET A 406 -9.66 10.78 -15.26
C MET A 406 -8.67 11.93 -15.44
N ASP A 407 -9.18 13.14 -15.70
CA ASP A 407 -8.42 14.38 -15.62
C ASP A 407 -8.41 14.95 -14.19
N THR A 408 -7.62 16.01 -13.95
CA THR A 408 -7.52 16.71 -12.66
C THR A 408 -8.86 17.28 -12.14
N LEU A 409 -9.86 17.44 -13.02
CA LEU A 409 -11.20 17.95 -12.70
C LEU A 409 -12.22 16.82 -12.42
N SER A 410 -11.83 15.55 -12.56
CA SER A 410 -12.67 14.38 -12.34
C SER A 410 -12.88 14.04 -10.84
N PHE A 411 -12.28 14.81 -9.93
CA PHE A 411 -12.47 14.71 -8.49
C PHE A 411 -13.60 15.62 -7.97
N SER A 412 -14.84 15.39 -8.39
CA SER A 412 -16.01 15.85 -7.63
C SER A 412 -16.47 14.71 -6.71
N ILE A 413 -16.31 14.90 -5.40
CA ILE A 413 -16.87 14.00 -4.38
C ILE A 413 -18.36 14.32 -4.27
N ASP A 414 -19.23 13.43 -4.76
CA ASP A 414 -20.64 13.47 -4.38
C ASP A 414 -20.80 12.82 -3.00
N LEU A 415 -21.23 13.61 -2.02
CA LEU A 415 -21.38 13.21 -0.62
C LEU A 415 -22.82 12.78 -0.27
N SER A 416 -23.72 12.63 -1.26
CA SER A 416 -25.09 12.22 -0.98
C SER A 416 -25.32 10.73 -1.26
N SER A 417 -25.48 9.96 -0.18
CA SER A 417 -26.09 8.64 -0.20
C SER A 417 -27.54 8.74 -0.69
N ASN A 418 -27.88 8.14 -1.84
CA ASN A 418 -29.17 7.46 -2.11
C ASN A 418 -29.26 6.89 -3.56
N PHE A 419 -29.46 5.57 -3.65
CA PHE A 419 -30.29 4.80 -4.61
C PHE A 419 -30.05 4.81 -6.16
N LEU A 420 -30.02 3.56 -6.69
CA LEU A 420 -30.46 3.02 -8.02
C LEU A 420 -29.49 2.94 -9.23
N GLU A 421 -29.45 1.73 -9.84
CA GLU A 421 -28.74 1.28 -11.06
C GLU A 421 -29.51 1.63 -12.37
N PRO A 422 -29.14 1.18 -13.63
CA PRO A 422 -27.90 0.57 -14.19
C PRO A 422 -27.42 1.13 -15.58
N GLY A 423 -26.15 0.80 -15.95
CA GLY A 423 -25.55 0.55 -17.30
C GLY A 423 -25.85 1.48 -18.50
N GLN A 424 -24.97 2.40 -18.96
CA GLN A 424 -23.70 2.28 -19.72
C GLN A 424 -23.75 1.58 -21.11
N LEU A 425 -23.31 2.29 -22.16
CA LEU A 425 -22.33 1.87 -23.20
C LEU A 425 -21.70 3.14 -23.85
N LEU A 426 -20.37 3.24 -23.93
CA LEU A 426 -19.58 4.39 -24.42
C LEU A 426 -18.73 3.98 -25.63
N GLY A 427 -18.70 4.76 -26.71
CA GLY A 427 -17.96 4.49 -27.95
C GLY A 427 -16.91 5.54 -28.35
N ASN A 428 -15.65 5.12 -28.44
CA ASN A 428 -14.62 5.33 -29.49
C ASN A 428 -14.33 6.68 -30.19
N ILE A 429 -14.53 7.87 -29.60
CA ILE A 429 -13.87 9.11 -30.13
C ILE A 429 -13.40 10.02 -28.98
N PRO A 430 -12.11 10.45 -28.95
CA PRO A 430 -11.63 11.44 -27.98
C PRO A 430 -12.38 12.79 -28.13
N GLY A 431 -12.99 13.27 -27.04
CA GLY A 431 -13.52 14.65 -26.96
C GLY A 431 -15.02 14.84 -27.20
N ILE A 432 -15.82 13.78 -27.37
CA ILE A 432 -17.28 13.85 -27.53
C ILE A 432 -17.97 13.00 -26.44
N ILE A 433 -18.92 13.57 -25.71
CA ILE A 433 -19.79 12.83 -24.78
C ILE A 433 -21.24 12.98 -25.25
N VAL A 434 -21.88 11.86 -25.57
CA VAL A 434 -23.30 11.77 -25.92
C VAL A 434 -24.09 11.42 -24.65
N THR A 435 -25.07 12.24 -24.28
CA THR A 435 -25.95 11.99 -23.12
C THR A 435 -27.41 11.87 -23.55
N ASN A 436 -28.03 10.73 -23.25
CA ASN A 436 -29.49 10.56 -23.30
C ASN A 436 -30.10 11.19 -22.04
N GLY A 437 -30.79 12.32 -22.18
CA GLY A 437 -31.70 12.85 -21.17
C GLY A 437 -33.02 12.06 -21.18
N ALA A 438 -33.40 11.50 -20.03
CA ALA A 438 -34.71 10.88 -19.84
C ALA A 438 -35.80 11.97 -19.72
N GLY A 439 -36.83 11.87 -20.56
CA GLY A 439 -38.05 12.68 -20.48
C GLY A 439 -38.87 12.38 -19.23
N LEU A 440 -39.56 13.41 -18.75
CA LEU A 440 -40.39 13.42 -17.55
C LEU A 440 -41.59 12.47 -17.67
N SER A 441 -41.92 11.80 -16.57
CA SER A 441 -43.09 10.93 -16.42
C SER A 441 -44.38 11.75 -16.47
N GLU A 442 -45.18 11.61 -17.53
CA GLU A 442 -46.56 12.08 -17.52
C GLU A 442 -47.48 10.97 -16.99
N VAL A 443 -48.25 11.30 -15.95
CA VAL A 443 -49.26 10.39 -15.37
C VAL A 443 -50.57 10.61 -16.12
N VAL A 444 -51.06 9.57 -16.80
CA VAL A 444 -52.46 9.50 -17.22
C VAL A 444 -53.17 8.43 -16.40
N VAL A 445 -54.16 8.86 -15.63
CA VAL A 445 -55.06 7.99 -14.86
C VAL A 445 -56.21 7.55 -15.78
N MET A 446 -56.29 6.26 -16.07
CA MET A 446 -57.50 5.59 -16.58
C MET A 446 -57.59 4.21 -15.91
N GLY A 447 -58.81 3.81 -15.54
CA GLY A 447 -59.10 2.77 -14.54
C GLY A 447 -58.56 1.36 -14.79
N TYR A 448 -58.37 0.65 -13.66
CA TYR A 448 -58.12 -0.78 -13.48
C TYR A 448 -57.01 -1.43 -14.34
N GLY A 449 -55.82 -1.57 -13.72
CA GLY A 449 -54.81 -2.55 -14.11
C GLY A 449 -53.43 -1.95 -14.39
N THR A 450 -52.47 -2.21 -13.49
CA THR A 450 -51.06 -1.83 -13.69
C THR A 450 -50.34 -2.85 -14.55
N LEU A 451 -49.95 -2.48 -15.78
CA LEU A 451 -48.88 -3.16 -16.52
C LEU A 451 -47.92 -2.11 -17.10
N ARG A 452 -46.66 -2.14 -16.64
CA ARG A 452 -45.55 -1.41 -17.26
C ARG A 452 -45.13 -2.16 -18.52
N LYS A 453 -45.18 -1.49 -19.68
CA LYS A 453 -44.59 -1.99 -20.92
C LYS A 453 -43.26 -1.27 -21.15
N ASN A 454 -42.13 -1.99 -21.05
CA ASN A 454 -40.83 -1.47 -21.46
C ASN A 454 -40.78 -1.40 -22.98
N ALA A 455 -40.42 -0.24 -23.53
CA ALA A 455 -40.08 -0.08 -24.94
C ALA A 455 -38.69 0.54 -25.06
N THR A 456 -37.74 -0.31 -25.45
CA THR A 456 -36.36 0.01 -25.80
C THR A 456 -36.32 0.70 -27.15
N VAL A 457 -36.16 2.03 -27.20
CA VAL A 457 -35.76 2.75 -28.43
C VAL A 457 -34.85 3.90 -28.01
N GLY A 458 -33.59 3.86 -28.46
CA GLY A 458 -32.57 4.86 -28.13
C GLY A 458 -32.86 6.20 -28.79
N ALA A 459 -33.08 7.23 -27.97
CA ALA A 459 -33.23 8.61 -28.40
C ALA A 459 -32.06 9.44 -27.83
N ILE A 460 -31.26 10.03 -28.71
CA ILE A 460 -30.13 10.92 -28.40
C ILE A 460 -30.66 12.33 -28.12
N THR A 461 -30.63 12.80 -26.88
CA THR A 461 -31.29 14.06 -26.48
C THR A 461 -30.34 15.22 -26.11
N SER A 462 -29.01 15.06 -26.17
CA SER A 462 -28.09 16.21 -26.00
C SER A 462 -26.65 15.94 -26.44
N VAL A 463 -26.01 16.95 -27.04
CA VAL A 463 -24.56 17.02 -27.29
C VAL A 463 -23.96 18.08 -26.35
N GLN A 464 -22.98 17.68 -25.53
CA GLN A 464 -22.31 18.57 -24.56
C GLN A 464 -20.91 18.97 -25.06
N ILE A 465 -20.55 20.25 -24.92
CA ILE A 465 -19.19 20.77 -25.14
C ILE A 465 -18.74 21.44 -23.85
N ARG A 466 -17.59 21.04 -23.29
CA ARG A 466 -16.97 21.81 -22.19
C ARG A 466 -15.87 22.73 -22.72
N GLY A 467 -16.07 24.03 -22.48
CA GLY A 467 -15.00 25.02 -22.30
C GLY A 467 -14.76 25.27 -20.82
N ILE A 468 -13.57 25.77 -20.47
CA ILE A 468 -12.98 25.78 -19.12
C ILE A 468 -13.54 26.89 -18.21
N SER A 469 -14.72 27.46 -18.49
CA SER A 469 -15.25 28.56 -17.68
C SER A 469 -16.76 28.76 -17.83
N SER A 470 -17.57 28.24 -16.89
CA SER A 470 -18.82 28.91 -16.44
C SER A 470 -19.53 28.08 -15.35
N LEU A 471 -19.80 28.73 -14.22
CA LEU A 471 -20.54 28.24 -13.05
C LEU A 471 -22.05 28.62 -13.11
N GLU A 472 -22.69 28.53 -14.28
CA GLU A 472 -24.12 28.90 -14.49
C GLU A 472 -24.79 27.92 -15.49
N PRO A 473 -26.14 27.77 -15.51
CA PRO A 473 -26.81 26.68 -16.22
C PRO A 473 -26.58 26.72 -17.73
N TYR A 474 -26.19 25.55 -18.26
CA TYR A 474 -25.63 25.29 -19.58
C TYR A 474 -26.47 25.81 -20.77
N LYS A 475 -25.84 26.55 -21.69
CA LYS A 475 -26.43 26.96 -22.98
C LYS A 475 -25.93 26.05 -24.11
N GLN A 476 -26.85 25.55 -24.95
CA GLN A 476 -26.52 24.65 -26.06
C GLN A 476 -25.78 25.40 -27.19
N PRO A 477 -24.86 24.72 -27.92
CA PRO A 477 -24.22 25.27 -29.12
C PRO A 477 -25.24 25.38 -30.27
N LEU A 478 -24.97 26.26 -31.24
CA LEU A 478 -25.75 26.31 -32.47
C LEU A 478 -25.45 25.07 -33.33
N ILE A 479 -26.46 24.41 -33.86
CA ILE A 479 -26.29 23.23 -34.71
C ILE A 479 -26.56 23.62 -36.16
N ILE A 480 -25.69 23.21 -37.07
CA ILE A 480 -25.82 23.39 -38.51
C ILE A 480 -25.87 22.00 -39.15
N LEU A 481 -26.97 21.65 -39.80
CA LEU A 481 -27.13 20.41 -40.57
C LEU A 481 -27.12 20.74 -42.07
N ASP A 482 -26.16 20.18 -42.82
CA ASP A 482 -26.00 20.41 -44.26
C ASP A 482 -26.02 21.90 -44.67
N GLY A 483 -25.38 22.74 -43.85
CA GLY A 483 -25.27 24.18 -44.07
C GLY A 483 -26.47 25.01 -43.58
N VAL A 484 -27.50 24.39 -42.99
CA VAL A 484 -28.70 25.08 -42.50
C VAL A 484 -28.80 24.99 -40.97
N PRO A 485 -29.18 26.07 -40.26
CA PRO A 485 -29.44 26.00 -38.82
C PRO A 485 -30.49 24.95 -38.48
N PHE A 486 -30.13 24.05 -37.58
CA PHE A 486 -30.97 22.95 -37.16
C PHE A 486 -31.48 23.23 -35.75
N THR A 487 -32.79 23.48 -35.64
CA THR A 487 -33.46 23.84 -34.38
C THR A 487 -34.31 22.71 -33.82
N ALA A 488 -34.38 21.57 -34.52
CA ALA A 488 -35.07 20.38 -34.05
C ALA A 488 -34.16 19.55 -33.11
N ASP A 489 -34.73 18.54 -32.48
CA ASP A 489 -33.97 17.65 -31.61
C ASP A 489 -32.96 16.82 -32.43
N LEU A 490 -31.74 16.70 -31.93
CA LEU A 490 -30.65 15.93 -32.56
C LEU A 490 -31.03 14.46 -32.76
N SER A 491 -31.98 13.95 -31.96
CA SER A 491 -32.58 12.62 -32.11
C SER A 491 -33.24 12.39 -33.47
N SER A 492 -33.63 13.47 -34.17
CA SER A 492 -34.26 13.38 -35.50
C SER A 492 -33.26 13.26 -36.66
N ILE A 493 -31.95 13.32 -36.38
CA ILE A 493 -30.91 13.08 -37.38
C ILE A 493 -30.59 11.58 -37.42
N ASN A 494 -30.72 10.97 -38.61
CA ASN A 494 -30.28 9.59 -38.81
C ASN A 494 -28.74 9.53 -38.77
N MET A 495 -28.18 8.96 -37.71
CA MET A 495 -26.72 8.84 -37.54
C MET A 495 -26.04 8.03 -38.65
N ASN A 496 -26.74 7.12 -39.32
CA ASN A 496 -26.17 6.35 -40.43
C ASN A 496 -25.94 7.19 -41.69
N GLU A 497 -26.59 8.35 -41.77
CA GLU A 497 -26.45 9.29 -42.88
C GLU A 497 -25.40 10.37 -42.59
N VAL A 498 -24.86 10.43 -41.37
CA VAL A 498 -23.84 11.42 -41.01
C VAL A 498 -22.50 11.00 -41.62
N THR A 499 -22.03 11.83 -42.55
CA THR A 499 -20.76 11.63 -43.27
C THR A 499 -19.60 12.36 -42.61
N ALA A 500 -19.85 13.51 -41.98
CA ALA A 500 -18.83 14.29 -41.28
C ALA A 500 -19.45 15.19 -40.19
N ALA A 501 -18.67 15.48 -39.15
CA ALA A 501 -19.04 16.46 -38.12
C ALA A 501 -17.82 17.31 -37.75
N MET A 502 -18.03 18.61 -37.55
CA MET A 502 -16.99 19.58 -37.20
C MET A 502 -17.49 20.51 -36.09
N MET A 503 -16.59 20.89 -35.20
CA MET A 503 -16.88 21.85 -34.14
C MET A 503 -16.10 23.15 -34.37
N LEU A 504 -16.79 24.28 -34.38
CA LEU A 504 -16.18 25.60 -34.31
C LEU A 504 -16.29 26.16 -32.89
N LYS A 505 -15.19 26.70 -32.37
CA LYS A 505 -15.11 27.28 -31.02
C LYS A 505 -14.83 28.78 -31.08
N ASP A 506 -15.28 29.48 -30.05
CA ASP A 506 -14.91 30.87 -29.73
C ASP A 506 -15.02 31.84 -30.93
N ALA A 507 -13.92 32.50 -31.28
CA ALA A 507 -13.89 33.57 -32.29
C ALA A 507 -14.20 33.07 -33.71
N GLU A 508 -13.86 31.83 -34.05
CA GLU A 508 -14.09 31.26 -35.39
C GLU A 508 -15.59 30.98 -35.62
N ALA A 509 -16.29 30.52 -34.58
CA ALA A 509 -17.73 30.27 -34.63
C ALA A 509 -18.51 31.58 -34.81
N VAL A 510 -18.14 32.63 -34.05
CA VAL A 510 -18.76 33.96 -34.14
C VAL A 510 -18.44 34.65 -35.47
N ALA A 511 -17.24 34.47 -36.02
CA ALA A 511 -16.84 35.07 -37.29
C ALA A 511 -17.66 34.54 -38.48
N ILE A 512 -18.15 33.30 -38.40
CA ILE A 512 -18.89 32.65 -39.49
C ILE A 512 -20.40 32.74 -39.27
N TYR A 513 -20.87 32.56 -38.04
CA TYR A 513 -22.31 32.41 -37.71
C TYR A 513 -22.85 33.53 -36.80
N GLY A 514 -22.06 34.56 -36.48
CA GLY A 514 -22.50 35.74 -35.73
C GLY A 514 -22.69 35.50 -34.23
N SER A 515 -23.32 36.45 -33.53
CA SER A 515 -23.42 36.44 -32.06
C SER A 515 -24.18 35.25 -31.46
N ILE A 516 -25.02 34.58 -32.24
CA ILE A 516 -25.74 33.36 -31.83
C ILE A 516 -24.81 32.15 -31.67
N ALA A 517 -23.61 32.21 -32.24
CA ALA A 517 -22.56 31.20 -32.13
C ALA A 517 -21.61 31.42 -30.95
N SER A 518 -21.94 32.32 -30.01
CA SER A 518 -21.11 32.63 -28.83
C SER A 518 -20.83 31.41 -27.94
N ASN A 519 -21.66 30.37 -28.04
CA ASN A 519 -21.53 29.13 -27.27
C ASN A 519 -20.93 27.98 -28.12
N GLY A 520 -20.37 28.28 -29.30
CA GLY A 520 -19.85 27.31 -30.26
C GLY A 520 -20.87 26.85 -31.31
N VAL A 521 -20.37 26.26 -32.40
CA VAL A 521 -21.19 25.74 -33.51
C VAL A 521 -20.80 24.29 -33.80
N LEU A 522 -21.78 23.40 -33.77
CA LEU A 522 -21.65 22.02 -34.24
C LEU A 522 -22.19 21.91 -35.67
N ILE A 523 -21.31 21.59 -36.61
CA ILE A 523 -21.66 21.38 -38.02
C ILE A 523 -21.71 19.88 -38.29
N ILE A 524 -22.82 19.42 -38.87
CA ILE A 524 -23.08 18.03 -39.24
C ILE A 524 -23.37 18.01 -40.74
N SER A 525 -22.70 17.12 -41.47
CA SER A 525 -22.92 16.90 -42.90
C SER A 525 -23.37 15.48 -43.16
N THR A 526 -24.45 15.34 -43.91
CA THR A 526 -24.93 14.08 -44.50
C THR A 526 -24.56 13.93 -45.98
N LYS A 527 -23.93 14.96 -46.55
CA LYS A 527 -23.68 15.09 -48.01
C LYS A 527 -22.20 15.04 -48.39
N GLY A 528 -21.31 14.62 -47.49
CA GLY A 528 -19.86 14.54 -47.71
C GLY A 528 -19.05 15.52 -46.86
N GLU A 529 -17.87 15.93 -47.33
CA GLU A 529 -16.96 16.81 -46.58
C GLU A 529 -17.59 18.16 -46.20
N ILE A 530 -17.29 18.64 -44.99
CA ILE A 530 -17.77 19.91 -44.49
C ILE A 530 -17.01 21.05 -45.18
N THR A 531 -17.74 21.87 -45.93
CA THR A 531 -17.22 23.10 -46.52
C THR A 531 -17.76 24.30 -45.74
N LEU A 532 -16.88 25.04 -45.06
CA LEU A 532 -17.26 26.26 -44.36
C LEU A 532 -17.58 27.38 -45.37
N PRO A 533 -18.57 28.25 -45.10
CA PRO A 533 -18.83 29.38 -45.97
C PRO A 533 -17.62 30.32 -45.97
N VAL A 534 -17.15 30.67 -47.18
CA VAL A 534 -15.99 31.55 -47.38
C VAL A 534 -16.27 32.90 -46.73
N GLN A 535 -15.39 33.34 -45.82
CA GLN A 535 -15.44 34.70 -45.28
C GLN A 535 -15.36 35.70 -46.43
N LYS A 536 -16.43 36.47 -46.63
CA LYS A 536 -16.39 37.63 -47.52
C LYS A 536 -15.51 38.67 -46.81
N GLN A 537 -14.24 38.80 -47.23
CA GLN A 537 -13.40 39.90 -46.77
C GLN A 537 -14.13 41.21 -47.04
N GLU A 538 -14.47 41.94 -45.97
CA GLU A 538 -14.97 43.30 -46.12
C GLU A 538 -13.88 44.14 -46.82
N PRO A 539 -14.25 44.99 -47.79
CA PRO A 539 -13.29 45.83 -48.46
C PRO A 539 -12.58 46.70 -47.42
N ILE A 540 -11.25 46.75 -47.48
CA ILE A 540 -10.44 47.62 -46.62
C ILE A 540 -10.97 49.05 -46.79
N LEU A 541 -11.62 49.59 -45.76
CA LEU A 541 -12.09 50.96 -45.74
C LEU A 541 -10.87 51.88 -45.90
N LYS A 542 -10.72 52.49 -47.08
CA LYS A 542 -9.82 53.63 -47.23
C LYS A 542 -10.39 54.77 -46.39
N ILE A 543 -9.71 55.07 -45.28
CA ILE A 543 -10.01 56.25 -44.48
C ILE A 543 -9.70 57.47 -45.35
N ARG A 544 -10.73 58.25 -45.68
CA ARG A 544 -10.58 59.52 -46.38
C ARG A 544 -9.94 60.50 -45.41
N THR A 545 -8.79 61.07 -45.77
CA THR A 545 -8.16 62.13 -44.97
C THR A 545 -8.72 63.52 -45.32
N ASN A 546 -9.57 63.62 -46.35
CA ASN A 546 -10.24 64.86 -46.76
C ASN A 546 -11.63 64.57 -47.35
N PHE A 547 -12.58 65.49 -47.15
CA PHE A 547 -13.98 65.38 -47.59
C PHE A 547 -14.20 65.55 -49.11
N ALA A 548 -13.12 65.77 -49.89
CA ALA A 548 -13.17 66.05 -51.33
C ALA A 548 -12.76 64.88 -52.23
N GLU A 549 -12.43 63.71 -51.68
CA GLU A 549 -12.09 62.52 -52.47
C GLU A 549 -13.34 61.64 -52.68
N THR A 550 -13.79 61.53 -53.94
CA THR A 550 -14.92 60.67 -54.37
C THR A 550 -14.61 59.20 -54.24
#